data_AF-A0A7S3SWK0-F1
#
_entry.id   AF-A0A7S3SWK0-F1
#
_cell.length_a   1.000
_cell.length_b   1.000
_cell.length_c   1.000
_cell.angle_alpha   90.00
_cell.angle_beta   90.00
_cell.angle_gamma   90.00
#
_symmetry.space_group_name_H-M   'P 1'
#
loop_
_entity.id
_entity.type
_entity.pdbx_description
1 polymer ?
#
loop_
_entity_poly.entity_id
_entity_poly.type
_entity_poly.pdbx_seq_one_letter_code
_entity_poly.pdbx_strand_id
1 'polypeptide(L)'
;ALATDTVKLLRASSLVELAKEGGVLCRRQELPPEAFIGVEELKSLYGDGNRDGVLPILSVSFCWDTPQHPDPSGKQLATVAAALEREMPEYAKMGFTEMGVFWDWAAL
;
A
#
# COMPACT_ATOMS: atom_id res chain seq x y z
N ALA A 1 -11.05 9.58 8.91
CA ALA A 1 -9.70 9.02 8.89
C ALA A 1 -9.05 9.19 7.52
N LEU A 2 -9.53 8.49 6.49
CA LEU A 2 -8.98 8.64 5.13
C LEU A 2 -9.33 10.00 4.49
N ALA A 3 -10.58 10.45 4.60
CA ALA A 3 -11.01 11.76 4.10
C ALA A 3 -10.37 12.96 4.83
N THR A 4 -9.68 12.72 5.94
CA THR A 4 -9.07 13.73 6.80
C THR A 4 -7.54 13.65 6.79
N ASP A 5 -6.94 12.82 5.92
CA ASP A 5 -5.50 12.54 5.81
C ASP A 5 -4.79 12.12 7.11
N THR A 6 -5.58 11.77 8.13
CA THR A 6 -5.09 11.21 9.39
C THR A 6 -4.49 9.82 9.14
N VAL A 7 -5.02 9.10 8.16
CA VAL A 7 -4.48 7.84 7.66
C VAL A 7 -4.08 8.04 6.20
N LYS A 8 -2.88 7.59 5.83
CA LYS A 8 -2.44 7.56 4.43
C LYS A 8 -2.40 6.13 3.90
N LEU A 9 -2.83 5.96 2.65
CA LEU A 9 -2.72 4.70 1.93
C LEU A 9 -1.45 4.73 1.09
N LEU A 10 -0.67 3.66 1.14
CA LEU A 10 0.50 3.46 0.29
C LEU A 10 0.04 2.94 -1.08
N ARG A 11 0.74 3.30 -2.14
CA ARG A 11 0.57 2.65 -3.45
C ARG A 11 1.11 1.21 -3.35
N ALA A 12 0.37 0.23 -3.86
CA ALA A 12 0.86 -1.13 -3.90
C ALA A 12 2.08 -1.24 -4.84
N SER A 13 2.08 -0.51 -5.95
CA SER A 13 3.23 -0.38 -6.85
C SER A 13 4.49 0.11 -6.14
N SER A 14 4.40 1.17 -5.33
CA SER A 14 5.54 1.69 -4.58
C SER A 14 6.10 0.71 -3.56
N LEU A 15 5.27 -0.11 -2.91
CA LEU A 15 5.74 -1.16 -2.00
C LEU A 15 6.51 -2.26 -2.75
N VAL A 16 6.04 -2.64 -3.94
CA VAL A 16 6.72 -3.61 -4.80
C VAL A 16 8.07 -3.06 -5.27
N GLU A 17 8.12 -1.81 -5.72
CA GLU A 17 9.36 -1.15 -6.14
C GLU A 17 10.38 -1.07 -4.99
N LEU A 18 9.95 -0.60 -3.81
CA LEU A 18 10.80 -0.51 -2.63
C LEU A 18 11.39 -1.89 -2.25
N ALA A 19 10.59 -2.95 -2.33
CA ALA A 19 11.06 -4.31 -2.05
C ALA A 19 12.08 -4.80 -3.09
N LYS A 20 11.88 -4.50 -4.38
CA LYS A 20 12.81 -4.85 -5.47
C LYS A 20 14.17 -4.20 -5.31
N GLU A 21 14.19 -2.99 -4.76
CA GLU A 21 15.42 -2.26 -4.44
C GLU A 21 16.11 -2.77 -3.17
N GLY A 22 15.52 -3.75 -2.47
CA GLY A 22 16.02 -4.26 -1.19
C GLY A 22 15.83 -3.27 -0.05
N GLY A 23 14.88 -2.35 -0.18
CA GLY A 23 14.60 -1.31 0.79
C GLY A 23 13.88 -1.82 2.05
N VAL A 24 13.70 -0.90 3.00
CA VAL A 24 12.94 -1.11 4.23
C VAL A 24 11.89 -0.02 4.33
N LEU A 25 10.65 -0.39 4.70
CA LEU A 25 9.56 0.55 4.83
C LEU A 25 9.79 1.46 6.04
N CYS A 26 10.18 2.71 5.79
CA CYS A 26 10.35 3.72 6.81
C CYS A 26 9.01 4.32 7.25
N ARG A 27 9.06 5.23 8.23
CA ARG A 27 7.86 5.92 8.72
C ARG A 27 7.30 6.87 7.68
N ARG A 28 6.01 7.18 7.83
CA ARG A 28 5.27 8.10 6.95
C ARG A 28 5.99 9.42 6.66
N GLN A 29 6.66 10.01 7.64
CA GLN A 29 7.31 11.33 7.51
C GLN A 29 8.58 11.29 6.65
N GLU A 30 9.14 10.10 6.44
CA GLU A 30 10.37 9.87 5.69
C GLU A 30 10.10 9.34 4.27
N LEU A 31 8.86 8.92 4.01
CA LEU A 31 8.43 8.47 2.70
C LEU A 31 8.11 9.66 1.78
N PRO A 32 8.44 9.56 0.49
CA PRO A 32 8.15 10.63 -0.45
C PRO A 32 6.63 10.67 -0.76
N PRO A 33 6.07 11.84 -1.16
CA PRO A 33 4.63 11.98 -1.41
C PRO A 33 4.06 10.97 -2.43
N GLU A 34 4.85 10.61 -3.43
CA GLU A 34 4.53 9.62 -4.47
C GLU A 34 4.44 8.17 -3.95
N ALA A 35 4.84 7.89 -2.71
CA ALA A 35 4.57 6.60 -2.09
C ALA A 35 3.08 6.43 -1.72
N PHE A 36 2.31 7.52 -1.68
CA PHE A 36 0.95 7.52 -1.15
C PHE A 36 -0.12 7.82 -2.19
N ILE A 37 -1.23 7.08 -2.15
CA ILE A 37 -2.40 7.30 -3.01
C ILE A 37 -3.56 7.88 -2.20
N GLY A 38 -4.18 8.93 -2.73
CA GLY A 38 -5.37 9.54 -2.13
C GLY A 38 -6.65 8.75 -2.43
N VAL A 39 -7.67 8.89 -1.60
CA VAL A 39 -8.98 8.23 -1.82
C VAL A 39 -9.63 8.69 -3.14
N GLU A 40 -9.60 9.99 -3.41
CA GLU A 40 -10.22 10.54 -4.63
C GLU A 40 -9.43 10.12 -5.88
N GLU A 41 -8.11 10.04 -5.78
CA GLU A 41 -7.26 9.50 -6.83
C GLU A 41 -7.60 8.02 -7.09
N LEU A 42 -7.67 7.20 -6.04
CA LEU A 42 -8.03 5.79 -6.14
C LEU A 42 -9.43 5.59 -6.77
N LYS A 43 -10.41 6.43 -6.43
CA LYS A 43 -11.73 6.43 -7.09
C LYS A 43 -11.63 6.79 -8.56
N SER A 44 -10.84 7.82 -8.89
CA SER A 44 -10.70 8.32 -10.25
C SER A 44 -10.07 7.32 -11.22
N LEU A 45 -9.20 6.42 -10.72
CA LEU A 45 -8.61 5.33 -11.52
C LEU A 45 -9.66 4.36 -12.09
N TYR A 46 -10.83 4.26 -11.46
CA TYR A 46 -11.85 3.27 -11.82
C TYR A 46 -13.13 3.86 -12.41
N GLY A 47 -13.38 5.16 -12.20
CA GLY A 47 -14.47 5.91 -12.82
C GLY A 47 -15.82 5.18 -12.81
N ASP A 48 -16.53 5.22 -13.94
CA ASP A 48 -17.83 4.54 -14.14
C ASP A 48 -17.73 3.00 -14.17
N GLY A 49 -16.51 2.45 -14.22
CA GLY A 49 -16.24 1.01 -14.13
C GLY A 49 -16.44 0.45 -12.72
N ASN A 50 -16.35 1.31 -11.70
CA ASN A 50 -16.60 0.98 -10.31
C ASN A 50 -18.06 1.23 -9.93
N ARG A 51 -18.98 0.44 -10.50
CA ARG A 51 -20.43 0.61 -10.30
C ARG A 51 -20.88 0.63 -8.85
N ASP A 52 -20.19 -0.13 -7.99
CA ASP A 52 -20.52 -0.26 -6.58
C ASP A 52 -19.78 0.79 -5.70
N GLY A 53 -18.92 1.62 -6.30
CA GLY A 53 -18.14 2.63 -5.58
C GLY A 53 -17.15 2.04 -4.57
N VAL A 54 -16.74 0.78 -4.75
CA VAL A 54 -15.83 0.07 -3.85
C VAL A 54 -14.39 0.53 -4.03
N LEU A 55 -13.63 0.62 -2.94
CA LEU A 55 -12.21 0.97 -2.99
C LEU A 55 -11.36 -0.26 -2.74
N PRO A 56 -10.40 -0.58 -3.62
CA PRO A 56 -9.53 -1.73 -3.43
C PRO A 56 -8.45 -1.37 -2.40
N ILE A 57 -8.82 -1.52 -1.12
CA ILE A 57 -7.94 -1.23 0.02
C ILE A 57 -7.49 -2.54 0.65
N LEU A 58 -6.17 -2.71 0.77
CA LEU A 58 -5.56 -3.85 1.47
C LEU A 58 -5.10 -3.39 2.84
N SER A 59 -5.36 -4.19 3.87
CA SER A 59 -4.89 -3.92 5.23
C SER A 59 -3.76 -4.88 5.60
N VAL A 60 -2.64 -4.32 6.07
CA VAL A 60 -1.46 -5.04 6.50
C VAL A 60 -1.14 -4.63 7.93
N SER A 61 -1.03 -5.63 8.81
CA SER A 61 -0.57 -5.45 10.19
C SER A 61 0.23 -6.69 10.59
N PHE A 62 1.48 -6.46 10.98
CA PHE A 62 2.42 -7.51 11.37
C PHE A 62 2.91 -7.29 12.78
N CYS A 63 3.33 -8.38 13.43
CA CYS A 63 4.06 -8.29 14.69
C CYS A 63 5.39 -7.56 14.48
N TRP A 64 5.77 -6.76 15.48
CA TRP A 64 7.06 -6.08 15.49
C TRP A 64 8.18 -7.10 15.70
N ASP A 65 9.17 -7.12 14.80
CA ASP A 65 10.37 -7.96 14.92
C ASP A 65 11.34 -7.42 15.99
N THR A 66 11.40 -6.10 16.14
CA THR A 66 12.20 -5.44 17.18
C THR A 66 11.43 -4.28 17.81
N PRO A 67 11.76 -3.83 19.04
CA PRO A 67 11.09 -2.68 19.66
C PRO A 67 11.29 -1.34 18.92
N GLN A 68 12.35 -1.21 18.11
CA GLN A 68 12.67 0.03 17.40
C GLN A 68 12.01 0.13 16.03
N HIS A 69 11.89 -1.01 15.34
CA HIS A 69 11.37 -1.09 13.98
C HIS A 69 10.62 -2.41 13.78
N PRO A 70 9.43 -2.40 13.13
CA PRO A 70 8.63 -3.60 12.95
C PRO A 70 9.26 -4.62 12.00
N ASP A 71 9.99 -4.15 10.97
CA ASP A 71 10.68 -5.01 10.00
C ASP A 71 12.06 -4.45 9.58
N PRO A 72 13.07 -4.47 10.46
CA PRO A 72 14.37 -3.82 10.20
C PRO A 72 15.15 -4.49 9.06
N SER A 73 14.76 -5.71 8.67
CA SER A 73 15.42 -6.48 7.60
C SER A 73 14.63 -6.50 6.28
N GLY A 74 13.47 -5.84 6.22
CA GLY A 74 12.63 -5.79 5.02
C GLY A 74 11.98 -7.13 4.64
N LYS A 75 11.97 -8.13 5.53
CA LYS A 75 11.44 -9.48 5.23
C LYS A 75 9.92 -9.47 5.10
N GLN A 76 9.24 -8.70 5.93
CA GLN A 76 7.79 -8.56 5.86
C GLN A 76 7.42 -7.76 4.61
N LEU A 77 8.15 -6.68 4.31
CA LEU A 77 8.00 -5.93 3.06
C LEU A 77 8.18 -6.84 1.84
N ALA A 78 9.25 -7.63 1.77
CA ALA A 78 9.49 -8.57 0.68
C ALA A 78 8.36 -9.61 0.56
N THR A 79 7.82 -10.09 1.68
CA THR A 79 6.71 -11.05 1.69
C THR A 79 5.43 -10.43 1.13
N VAL A 80 5.09 -9.21 1.56
CA VAL A 80 3.91 -8.48 1.06
C VAL A 80 4.08 -8.14 -0.41
N ALA A 81 5.24 -7.62 -0.81
CA ALA A 81 5.53 -7.28 -2.20
C ALA A 81 5.40 -8.50 -3.12
N ALA A 82 5.95 -9.66 -2.73
CA ALA A 82 5.80 -10.89 -3.50
C ALA A 82 4.34 -11.35 -3.63
N ALA A 83 3.52 -11.13 -2.59
CA ALA A 83 2.08 -11.37 -2.68
C ALA A 83 1.42 -10.37 -3.64
N LEU A 84 1.71 -9.07 -3.50
CA LEU A 84 1.20 -8.04 -4.40
C LEU A 84 1.54 -8.37 -5.86
N GLU A 85 2.79 -8.61 -6.20
CA GLU A 85 3.20 -8.94 -7.58
C GLU A 85 2.41 -10.11 -8.19
N ARG A 86 2.02 -11.09 -7.38
CA ARG A 86 1.21 -12.22 -7.81
C ARG A 86 -0.27 -11.85 -7.97
N GLU A 87 -0.83 -11.07 -7.05
CA GLU A 87 -2.27 -10.79 -7.00
C GLU A 87 -2.69 -9.56 -7.84
N MET A 88 -1.83 -8.54 -8.00
CA MET A 88 -2.16 -7.32 -8.79
C MET A 88 -2.63 -7.66 -10.22
N PRO A 89 -2.02 -8.61 -10.96
CA PRO A 89 -2.52 -9.00 -12.27
C PRO A 89 -3.91 -9.64 -12.26
N GLU A 90 -4.27 -10.34 -11.19
CA GLU A 90 -5.61 -10.94 -11.04
C GLU A 90 -6.65 -9.87 -10.75
N TYR A 91 -6.34 -8.90 -9.88
CA TYR A 91 -7.18 -7.72 -9.65
C TYR A 91 -7.35 -6.87 -10.91
N ALA A 92 -6.32 -6.76 -11.75
CA ALA A 92 -6.39 -6.04 -13.02
C ALA A 92 -7.43 -6.65 -13.98
N LYS A 93 -7.64 -7.98 -13.96
CA LYS A 93 -8.71 -8.64 -14.74
C LYS A 93 -10.11 -8.23 -14.29
N MET A 94 -10.24 -7.79 -13.03
CA MET A 94 -11.48 -7.26 -12.45
C MET A 94 -11.60 -5.73 -12.63
N GLY A 95 -10.63 -5.09 -13.30
CA GLY A 95 -10.61 -3.65 -13.54
C GLY A 95 -9.85 -2.84 -12.49
N PHE A 96 -9.19 -3.48 -11.51
CA PHE A 96 -8.41 -2.81 -10.47
C PHE A 96 -6.91 -2.84 -10.77
N THR A 97 -6.34 -1.72 -11.18
CA THR A 97 -4.93 -1.58 -11.61
C THR A 97 -3.99 -1.13 -10.50
N GLU A 98 -4.54 -0.60 -9.40
CA GLU A 98 -3.80 -0.11 -8.23
C GLU A 98 -4.59 -0.28 -6.91
N MET A 99 -3.89 -0.52 -5.82
CA MET A 99 -4.49 -0.69 -4.50
C MET A 99 -3.94 0.34 -3.53
N GLY A 100 -4.82 0.83 -2.65
CA GLY A 100 -4.39 1.55 -1.46
C GLY A 100 -4.04 0.55 -0.37
N VAL A 101 -2.80 0.55 0.12
CA VAL A 101 -2.37 -0.33 1.21
C VAL A 101 -2.34 0.46 2.50
N PHE A 102 -3.19 0.09 3.45
CA PHE A 102 -3.07 0.51 4.84
C PHE A 102 -2.05 -0.38 5.54
N TRP A 103 -0.88 0.18 5.85
CA TRP A 103 0.14 -0.48 6.66
C TRP A 103 0.38 0.35 7.92
N ASP A 104 -0.02 -0.16 9.09
CA ASP A 104 0.01 0.54 10.38
C ASP A 104 1.27 1.38 10.65
N TRP A 105 2.47 0.85 10.37
CA TRP A 105 3.75 1.54 10.57
C TRP A 105 3.95 2.82 9.72
N ALA A 106 3.45 2.81 8.49
CA ALA A 106 3.69 3.88 7.50
C ALA A 106 2.41 4.66 7.13
N ALA A 107 1.24 4.20 7.57
CA ALA A 107 -0.05 4.82 7.32
C ALA A 107 -0.48 5.81 8.41
N LEU A 108 0.05 5.65 9.63
CA LEU A 108 -0.28 6.45 10.82
C LEU A 108 0.67 7.64 11.04
#